data_AF-A0A7K6WPY5-F1
#
_entry.id   AF-A0A7K6WPY5-F1
#
_cell.length_a   1.000
_cell.length_b   1.000
_cell.length_c   1.000
_cell.angle_alpha   90.00
_cell.angle_beta   90.00
_cell.angle_gamma   90.00
#
_symmetry.space_group_name_H-M   'P 1'
#
loop_
_entity.id
_entity.type
_entity.pdbx_description
1 polymer ?
#
loop_
_entity_poly.entity_id
_entity_poly.type
_entity_poly.pdbx_seq_one_letter_code
_entity_poly.pdbx_strand_id
1 'polypeptide(L)'
;GTAEKPILLNNIVDAEAFISGEEVAVIGFFQEPESPEASQFRLAAGRIPEVPFGLSTSPAVLSHYGVGANTVTLFRGVDNDRRDLDMNSKDVDAEKMTRFIRMNELRLVTEYNPVTAIGVMQSSLQLHLLLITDKMSPKHPERMHRYRAAAELFKGKILFILVDSNLKSNEQTVSFFKLKKSQLPALAIFHSPDEEQDVLTLDEVSVERVKDFCNHFLQ
;
A
#
# COMPACT_ATOMS: atom_id res chain seq x y z
N GLY A 1 19.37 -10.57 15.00
CA GLY A 1 18.41 -10.79 13.91
C GLY A 1 19.06 -10.34 12.64
N THR A 2 19.27 -11.25 11.70
CA THR A 2 19.87 -10.94 10.40
C THR A 2 18.89 -10.05 9.63
N ALA A 3 19.30 -8.83 9.30
CA ALA A 3 18.58 -8.03 8.31
C ALA A 3 18.45 -8.88 7.04
N GLU A 4 17.22 -9.13 6.58
CA GLU A 4 17.01 -9.83 5.30
C GLU A 4 17.63 -8.96 4.21
N LYS A 5 18.63 -9.53 3.54
CA LYS A 5 19.30 -8.86 2.42
C LYS A 5 18.35 -8.88 1.22
N PRO A 6 18.34 -7.83 0.38
CA PRO A 6 17.60 -7.86 -0.86
C PRO A 6 17.93 -9.11 -1.69
N ILE A 7 16.90 -9.71 -2.28
CA ILE A 7 17.04 -10.86 -3.17
C ILE A 7 17.66 -10.39 -4.49
N LEU A 8 18.69 -11.09 -4.98
CA LEU A 8 19.32 -10.75 -6.25
C LEU A 8 18.47 -11.23 -7.43
N LEU A 9 18.10 -10.31 -8.32
CA LEU A 9 17.24 -10.55 -9.47
C LEU A 9 18.07 -10.45 -10.75
N ASN A 10 18.55 -11.59 -11.25
CA ASN A 10 19.55 -11.63 -12.33
C ASN A 10 18.95 -11.60 -13.74
N ASN A 11 17.67 -11.93 -13.89
CA ASN A 11 16.96 -11.97 -15.17
C ASN A 11 15.52 -11.44 -15.00
N ILE A 12 14.86 -11.19 -16.15
CA ILE A 12 13.53 -10.59 -16.20
C ILE A 12 12.49 -11.48 -15.53
N VAL A 13 12.56 -12.81 -15.76
CA VAL A 13 11.59 -13.77 -15.21
C VAL A 13 11.60 -13.75 -13.69
N ASP A 14 12.78 -13.73 -13.07
CA ASP A 14 12.91 -13.65 -11.61
C ASP A 14 12.34 -12.32 -11.07
N ALA A 15 12.56 -11.21 -11.78
CA ALA A 15 12.04 -9.91 -11.36
C ALA A 15 10.51 -9.83 -11.48
N GLU A 16 9.93 -10.34 -12.56
CA GLU A 16 8.48 -10.40 -12.75
C GLU A 16 7.81 -11.33 -11.72
N ALA A 17 8.42 -12.49 -11.46
CA ALA A 17 7.95 -13.43 -10.43
C ALA A 17 8.00 -12.79 -9.03
N PHE A 18 9.09 -12.07 -8.72
CA PHE A 18 9.23 -11.34 -7.46
C PHE A 18 8.15 -10.26 -7.29
N ILE A 19 7.88 -9.47 -8.32
CA ILE A 19 6.84 -8.42 -8.27
C ILE A 19 5.44 -9.02 -8.15
N SER A 20 5.13 -10.04 -8.94
CA SER A 20 3.78 -10.63 -8.99
C SER A 20 3.43 -11.49 -7.76
N GLY A 21 4.45 -11.96 -7.02
CA GLY A 21 4.26 -12.73 -5.79
C GLY A 21 3.83 -11.89 -4.58
N GLU A 22 3.90 -10.56 -4.67
CA GLU A 22 3.77 -9.66 -3.53
C GLU A 22 2.70 -8.58 -3.77
N GLU A 23 2.05 -8.10 -2.70
CA GLU A 23 1.14 -6.95 -2.82
C GLU A 23 1.89 -5.64 -3.08
N VAL A 24 3.08 -5.54 -2.49
CA VAL A 24 4.03 -4.45 -2.66
C VAL A 24 5.42 -5.06 -2.76
N ALA A 25 6.14 -4.75 -3.84
CA ALA A 25 7.51 -5.16 -4.04
C ALA A 25 8.41 -3.95 -4.28
N VAL A 26 9.61 -3.94 -3.70
CA VAL A 26 10.58 -2.88 -3.92
C VAL A 26 11.80 -3.46 -4.63
N ILE A 27 12.17 -2.92 -5.78
CA ILE A 27 13.41 -3.30 -6.48
C ILE A 27 14.35 -2.11 -6.56
N GLY A 28 15.59 -2.31 -6.12
CA GLY A 28 16.69 -1.41 -6.38
C GLY A 28 17.39 -1.79 -7.67
N PHE A 29 17.31 -0.92 -8.68
CA PHE A 29 18.00 -1.04 -9.95
C PHE A 29 19.27 -0.21 -9.91
N PHE A 30 20.44 -0.86 -9.90
CA PHE A 30 21.72 -0.18 -9.78
C PHE A 30 22.67 -0.56 -10.92
N GLN A 31 23.56 0.36 -11.29
CA GLN A 31 24.62 0.05 -12.26
C GLN A 31 25.67 -0.88 -11.64
N GLU A 32 25.97 -0.68 -10.35
CA GLU A 32 26.96 -1.47 -9.61
C GLU A 32 26.39 -1.96 -8.26
N PRO A 33 26.63 -3.23 -7.89
CA PRO A 33 26.02 -3.83 -6.71
C PRO A 33 26.57 -3.27 -5.39
N GLU A 34 27.81 -2.78 -5.38
CA GLU A 34 28.51 -2.24 -4.20
C GLU A 34 28.68 -0.71 -4.24
N SER A 35 27.81 -0.03 -4.98
CA SER A 35 27.74 1.43 -5.00
C SER A 35 27.29 2.02 -3.65
N PRO A 36 27.61 3.29 -3.36
CA PRO A 36 27.08 4.00 -2.20
C PRO A 36 25.55 3.96 -2.12
N GLU A 37 24.87 4.12 -3.26
CA GLU A 37 23.41 4.10 -3.37
C GLU A 37 22.85 2.70 -3.04
N ALA A 38 23.46 1.64 -3.59
CA ALA A 38 23.08 0.26 -3.27
C ALA A 38 23.32 -0.08 -1.79
N SER A 39 24.34 0.51 -1.18
CA SER A 39 24.60 0.37 0.27
C SER A 39 23.51 1.04 1.11
N GLN A 40 23.09 2.26 0.76
CA GLN A 40 21.95 2.92 1.41
C GLN A 40 20.65 2.12 1.23
N PHE A 41 20.44 1.52 0.06
CA PHE A 41 19.26 0.69 -0.21
C PHE A 41 19.22 -0.55 0.69
N ARG A 42 20.35 -1.24 0.87
CA ARG A 42 20.45 -2.36 1.82
C ARG A 42 20.16 -1.94 3.27
N LEU A 43 20.58 -0.73 3.66
CA LEU A 43 20.24 -0.17 4.98
C LEU A 43 18.75 0.11 5.11
N ALA A 44 18.09 0.62 4.07
CA ALA A 44 16.64 0.82 4.05
C ALA A 44 15.88 -0.50 4.16
N ALA A 45 16.30 -1.54 3.42
CA ALA A 45 15.71 -2.88 3.52
C ALA A 45 15.77 -3.43 4.97
N GLY A 46 16.90 -3.23 5.66
CA GLY A 46 17.04 -3.62 7.06
C GLY A 46 16.17 -2.84 8.05
N ARG A 47 15.64 -1.66 7.68
CA ARG A 47 14.75 -0.85 8.54
C ARG A 47 13.28 -1.26 8.44
N ILE A 48 12.88 -1.91 7.36
CA ILE A 48 11.48 -2.26 7.06
C ILE A 48 11.37 -3.72 6.56
N PRO A 49 11.71 -4.70 7.41
CA PRO A 49 11.87 -6.10 7.01
C PRO A 49 10.58 -6.78 6.54
N GLU A 50 9.42 -6.18 6.78
CA GLU A 50 8.12 -6.71 6.30
C GLU A 50 7.79 -6.31 4.85
N VAL A 51 8.59 -5.47 4.22
CA VAL A 51 8.49 -5.16 2.79
C VAL A 51 9.53 -6.00 2.05
N PRO A 52 9.15 -6.72 0.98
CA PRO A 52 10.09 -7.53 0.21
C PRO A 52 10.97 -6.64 -0.67
N PHE A 53 12.30 -6.86 -0.60
CA PHE A 53 13.29 -6.13 -1.39
C PHE A 53 14.00 -7.04 -2.39
N GLY A 54 14.02 -6.60 -3.64
CA GLY A 54 14.86 -7.12 -4.71
C GLY A 54 15.97 -6.15 -5.08
N LEU A 55 17.07 -6.66 -5.63
CA LEU A 55 18.15 -5.86 -6.19
C LEU A 55 18.55 -6.43 -7.54
N SER A 56 18.65 -5.58 -8.55
CA SER A 56 19.16 -5.97 -9.86
C SER A 56 20.21 -5.01 -10.36
N THR A 57 21.27 -5.58 -10.94
CA THR A 57 22.28 -4.88 -11.74
C THR A 57 22.35 -5.43 -13.16
N SER A 58 21.38 -6.27 -13.54
CA SER A 58 21.35 -6.93 -14.85
C SER A 58 20.89 -5.93 -15.92
N PRO A 59 21.71 -5.65 -16.97
CA PRO A 59 21.33 -4.70 -18.01
C PRO A 59 20.00 -5.06 -18.69
N ALA A 60 19.71 -6.36 -18.83
CA ALA A 60 18.44 -6.83 -19.39
C ALA A 60 17.24 -6.46 -18.51
N VAL A 61 17.38 -6.61 -17.19
CA VAL A 61 16.33 -6.25 -16.23
C VAL A 61 16.15 -4.73 -16.17
N LEU A 62 17.24 -3.96 -16.08
CA LEU A 62 17.20 -2.50 -16.08
C LEU A 62 16.51 -1.97 -17.34
N SER A 63 16.89 -2.49 -18.52
CA SER A 63 16.28 -2.11 -19.79
C SER A 63 14.80 -2.50 -19.87
N HIS A 64 14.40 -3.66 -19.34
CA HIS A 64 12.99 -4.10 -19.34
C HIS A 64 12.11 -3.14 -18.55
N TYR A 65 12.59 -2.62 -17.41
CA TYR A 65 11.88 -1.62 -16.61
C TYR A 65 12.17 -0.16 -17.05
N GLY A 66 12.88 0.06 -18.16
CA GLY A 66 13.16 1.41 -18.68
C GLY A 66 14.02 2.26 -17.74
N VAL A 67 14.86 1.64 -16.91
CA VAL A 67 15.71 2.32 -15.94
C VAL A 67 17.10 2.56 -16.52
N GLY A 68 17.44 3.83 -16.77
CA GLY A 68 18.74 4.24 -17.32
C GLY A 68 19.78 4.68 -16.28
N ALA A 69 19.37 4.88 -15.02
CA ALA A 69 20.22 5.35 -13.94
C ALA A 69 19.82 4.70 -12.61
N ASN A 70 20.63 4.81 -11.56
CA ASN A 70 20.33 4.20 -10.26
C ASN A 70 18.94 4.64 -9.78
N THR A 71 18.05 3.68 -9.53
CA THR A 71 16.64 3.93 -9.23
C THR A 71 16.13 2.91 -8.22
N VAL A 72 15.35 3.37 -7.25
CA VAL A 72 14.54 2.49 -6.41
C VAL A 72 13.10 2.56 -6.89
N THR A 73 12.52 1.42 -7.21
CA THR A 73 11.15 1.33 -7.69
C THR A 73 10.29 0.55 -6.71
N LEU A 74 9.13 1.11 -6.37
CA LEU A 74 8.04 0.45 -5.66
C LEU A 74 6.95 0.05 -6.65
N PHE A 75 6.56 -1.22 -6.63
CA PHE A 75 5.49 -1.80 -7.43
C PHE A 75 4.29 -2.11 -6.53
N ARG A 76 3.08 -1.78 -6.99
CA ARG A 76 1.82 -2.01 -6.27
C ARG A 76 0.90 -2.93 -7.07
N GLY A 77 0.54 -4.06 -6.48
CA GLY A 77 -0.40 -4.99 -7.10
C GLY A 77 -1.88 -4.58 -6.97
N VAL A 78 -2.22 -3.68 -6.03
CA VAL A 78 -3.63 -3.31 -5.77
C VAL A 78 -4.21 -2.41 -6.86
N ASP A 79 -3.39 -1.54 -7.42
CA ASP A 79 -3.76 -0.56 -8.45
C ASP A 79 -2.84 -0.61 -9.69
N ASN A 80 -2.00 -1.64 -9.78
CA ASN A 80 -1.02 -1.88 -10.86
C ASN A 80 -0.09 -0.68 -11.11
N ASP A 81 0.21 0.08 -10.06
CA ASP A 81 1.01 1.29 -10.15
C ASP A 81 2.49 1.05 -9.84
N ARG A 82 3.33 1.95 -10.36
CA ARG A 82 4.78 1.95 -10.20
C ARG A 82 5.25 3.33 -9.79
N ARG A 83 6.08 3.40 -8.74
CA ARG A 83 6.69 4.64 -8.27
C ARG A 83 8.19 4.51 -8.25
N ASP A 84 8.86 5.42 -8.93
CA ASP A 84 10.32 5.48 -9.02
C ASP A 84 10.85 6.59 -8.12
N LEU A 85 11.96 6.29 -7.45
CA LEU A 85 12.79 7.22 -6.70
C LEU A 85 14.16 7.26 -7.36
N ASP A 86 14.52 8.43 -7.87
CA ASP A 86 15.85 8.69 -8.43
C ASP A 86 16.92 8.66 -7.32
N MET A 87 17.91 7.78 -7.47
CA MET A 87 18.99 7.61 -6.51
C MET A 87 20.25 8.42 -6.86
N ASN A 88 20.26 9.14 -7.99
CA ASN A 88 21.45 9.87 -8.44
C ASN A 88 21.64 11.20 -7.70
N SER A 89 20.66 11.61 -6.89
CA SER A 89 20.78 12.78 -6.03
C SER A 89 21.53 12.44 -4.74
N LYS A 90 22.54 13.25 -4.40
CA LYS A 90 23.42 13.03 -3.24
C LYS A 90 22.71 13.09 -1.89
N ASP A 91 21.47 13.56 -1.86
CA ASP A 91 20.69 13.73 -0.65
C ASP A 91 19.80 12.52 -0.34
N VAL A 92 19.74 11.50 -1.20
CA VAL A 92 18.90 10.30 -0.99
C VAL A 92 19.64 9.26 -0.16
N ASP A 93 19.25 9.16 1.11
CA ASP A 93 19.77 8.18 2.06
C ASP A 93 18.73 7.11 2.42
N ALA A 94 19.12 6.16 3.28
CA ALA A 94 18.24 5.11 3.77
C ALA A 94 16.96 5.63 4.45
N GLU A 95 16.98 6.82 5.06
CA GLU A 95 15.81 7.40 5.71
C GLU A 95 14.81 7.91 4.69
N LYS A 96 15.27 8.68 3.71
CA LYS A 96 14.42 9.17 2.61
C LYS A 96 13.84 8.02 1.79
N MET A 97 14.62 6.98 1.51
CA MET A 97 14.11 5.77 0.86
C MET A 97 13.03 5.08 1.69
N THR A 98 13.27 4.89 3.00
CA THR A 98 12.28 4.29 3.89
C THR A 98 10.99 5.10 3.88
N ARG A 99 11.09 6.43 3.97
CA ARG A 99 9.94 7.33 3.92
C ARG A 99 9.21 7.22 2.58
N PHE A 100 9.93 7.25 1.46
CA PHE A 100 9.37 7.08 0.12
C PHE A 100 8.55 5.79 0.02
N ILE A 101 9.10 4.67 0.49
CA ILE A 101 8.43 3.37 0.47
C ILE A 101 7.16 3.43 1.33
N ARG A 102 7.24 3.90 2.57
CA ARG A 102 6.09 3.98 3.49
C ARG A 102 4.96 4.88 3.00
N MET A 103 5.29 5.99 2.33
CA MET A 103 4.30 6.91 1.80
C MET A 103 3.56 6.34 0.60
N ASN A 104 4.19 5.45 -0.17
CA ASN A 104 3.64 4.90 -1.41
C ASN A 104 3.10 3.47 -1.26
N GLU A 105 3.45 2.76 -0.20
CA GLU A 105 3.00 1.39 0.09
C GLU A 105 1.47 1.32 0.20
N LEU A 106 0.80 0.75 -0.82
CA LEU A 106 -0.61 0.36 -0.75
C LEU A 106 -0.73 -1.14 -0.92
N ARG A 107 -1.36 -1.76 0.07
CA ARG A 107 -1.69 -3.18 0.14
C ARG A 107 -3.16 -3.40 -0.16
N LEU A 108 -3.56 -4.66 -0.28
CA LEU A 108 -4.96 -5.02 -0.54
C LEU A 108 -5.93 -4.37 0.46
N VAL A 109 -5.54 -4.32 1.73
CA VAL A 109 -6.17 -3.44 2.73
C VAL A 109 -5.08 -2.58 3.34
N THR A 110 -5.16 -1.27 3.15
CA THR A 110 -4.17 -0.32 3.63
C THR A 110 -4.68 0.42 4.86
N GLU A 111 -3.90 0.45 5.93
CA GLU A 111 -4.24 1.26 7.10
C GLU A 111 -3.99 2.75 6.84
N TYR A 112 -5.01 3.56 7.09
CA TYR A 112 -4.95 5.00 6.93
C TYR A 112 -4.32 5.67 8.14
N ASN A 113 -3.28 6.45 7.86
CA ASN A 113 -2.61 7.32 8.80
C ASN A 113 -1.93 8.47 8.02
N PRO A 114 -1.34 9.47 8.71
CA PRO A 114 -0.73 10.62 8.01
C PRO A 114 0.39 10.26 7.02
N VAL A 115 1.05 9.10 7.15
CA VAL A 115 2.11 8.66 6.23
C VAL A 115 1.50 8.04 4.97
N THR A 116 0.54 7.11 5.13
CA THR A 116 -0.10 6.39 4.01
C THR A 116 -1.12 7.23 3.25
N ALA A 117 -1.62 8.32 3.85
CA ALA A 117 -2.57 9.24 3.22
C ALA A 117 -2.09 9.76 1.86
N ILE A 118 -0.78 10.02 1.71
CA ILE A 118 -0.19 10.48 0.45
C ILE A 118 -0.39 9.43 -0.64
N GLY A 119 0.01 8.18 -0.39
CA GLY A 119 -0.13 7.09 -1.35
C GLY A 119 -1.59 6.79 -1.71
N VAL A 120 -2.50 6.86 -0.73
CA VAL A 120 -3.95 6.69 -0.94
C VAL A 120 -4.49 7.76 -1.89
N MET A 121 -4.15 9.03 -1.65
CA MET A 121 -4.59 10.15 -2.51
C MET A 121 -3.95 10.13 -3.89
N GLN A 122 -2.80 9.48 -4.06
CA GLN A 122 -2.10 9.33 -5.34
C GLN A 122 -2.47 8.03 -6.08
N SER A 123 -3.35 7.18 -5.53
CA SER A 123 -3.80 5.97 -6.22
C SER A 123 -4.57 6.31 -7.48
N SER A 124 -4.43 5.48 -8.51
CA SER A 124 -5.25 5.55 -9.72
C SER A 124 -6.70 5.10 -9.48
N LEU A 125 -6.95 4.38 -8.37
CA LEU A 125 -8.29 3.97 -7.97
C LEU A 125 -9.02 5.14 -7.31
N GLN A 126 -10.09 5.59 -7.98
CA GLN A 126 -10.88 6.75 -7.56
C GLN A 126 -11.93 6.41 -6.49
N LEU A 127 -12.33 5.15 -6.41
CA LEU A 127 -13.29 4.64 -5.43
C LEU A 127 -12.56 4.06 -4.22
N HIS A 128 -12.86 4.58 -3.04
CA HIS A 128 -12.28 4.14 -1.79
C HIS A 128 -13.38 3.58 -0.90
N LEU A 129 -13.16 2.37 -0.35
CA LEU A 129 -13.98 1.82 0.70
C LEU A 129 -13.18 1.85 2.01
N LEU A 130 -13.75 2.47 3.03
CA LEU A 130 -13.16 2.60 4.35
C LEU A 130 -13.93 1.71 5.33
N LEU A 131 -13.21 0.84 6.03
CA LEU A 131 -13.68 0.23 7.27
C LEU A 131 -13.20 1.09 8.44
N ILE A 132 -14.13 1.79 9.06
CA ILE A 132 -13.86 2.64 10.23
C ILE A 132 -14.20 1.83 11.48
N THR A 133 -13.20 1.57 12.33
CA THR A 133 -13.39 0.61 13.41
C THR A 133 -12.46 0.82 14.60
N ASP A 134 -12.80 0.21 15.74
CA ASP A 134 -11.91 0.08 16.88
C ASP A 134 -10.99 -1.15 16.67
N LYS A 135 -9.70 -0.91 16.44
CA LYS A 135 -8.69 -1.97 16.29
C LYS A 135 -8.44 -2.77 17.56
N MET A 136 -8.73 -2.21 18.74
CA MET A 136 -8.56 -2.89 20.03
C MET A 136 -9.74 -3.81 20.36
N SER A 137 -10.83 -3.76 19.58
CA SER A 137 -11.97 -4.65 19.73
C SER A 137 -11.57 -6.13 19.57
N PRO A 138 -12.05 -7.05 20.43
CA PRO A 138 -11.75 -8.48 20.28
C PRO A 138 -12.33 -9.08 18.98
N LYS A 139 -13.33 -8.42 18.37
CA LYS A 139 -13.90 -8.82 17.07
C LYS A 139 -13.05 -8.34 15.88
N HIS A 140 -12.02 -7.52 16.10
CA HIS A 140 -11.23 -6.92 15.02
C HIS A 140 -10.54 -7.94 14.10
N PRO A 141 -9.89 -9.03 14.60
CA PRO A 141 -9.24 -10.00 13.73
C PRO A 141 -10.19 -10.68 12.74
N GLU A 142 -11.35 -11.14 13.21
CA GLU A 142 -12.36 -11.78 12.36
C GLU A 142 -12.97 -10.77 11.37
N ARG A 143 -13.23 -9.53 11.82
CA ARG A 143 -13.69 -8.44 10.98
C ARG A 143 -12.72 -8.17 9.82
N MET A 144 -11.42 -8.10 10.12
CA MET A 144 -10.38 -7.88 9.11
C MET A 144 -10.24 -9.05 8.15
N HIS A 145 -10.38 -10.29 8.62
CA HIS A 145 -10.40 -11.47 7.75
C HIS A 145 -11.52 -11.38 6.71
N ARG A 146 -12.75 -11.09 7.15
CA ARG A 146 -13.91 -10.94 6.25
C ARG A 146 -13.77 -9.72 5.33
N TYR A 147 -13.27 -8.60 5.84
CA TYR A 147 -13.05 -7.39 5.05
C TYR A 147 -12.01 -7.61 3.95
N ARG A 148 -10.90 -8.31 4.26
CA ARG A 148 -9.88 -8.68 3.27
C ARG A 148 -10.42 -9.65 2.22
N ALA A 149 -11.23 -10.63 2.62
CA ALA A 149 -11.88 -11.53 1.66
C ALA A 149 -12.81 -10.78 0.68
N ALA A 150 -13.49 -9.73 1.16
CA ALA A 150 -14.27 -8.87 0.28
C ALA A 150 -13.39 -8.01 -0.66
N ALA A 151 -12.25 -7.50 -0.15
CA ALA A 151 -11.31 -6.70 -0.94
C ALA A 151 -10.82 -7.42 -2.21
N GLU A 152 -10.57 -8.73 -2.13
CA GLU A 152 -10.15 -9.53 -3.29
C GLU A 152 -11.16 -9.47 -4.45
N LEU A 153 -12.46 -9.34 -4.16
CA LEU A 153 -13.51 -9.28 -5.17
C LEU A 153 -13.48 -7.96 -5.98
N PHE A 154 -12.84 -6.93 -5.43
CA PHE A 154 -12.80 -5.57 -5.99
C PHE A 154 -11.38 -5.09 -6.28
N LYS A 155 -10.38 -6.00 -6.29
CA LYS A 155 -9.00 -5.67 -6.62
C LYS A 155 -8.90 -4.97 -7.99
N GLY A 156 -8.15 -3.88 -8.04
CA GLY A 156 -8.03 -3.03 -9.23
C GLY A 156 -9.27 -2.18 -9.55
N LYS A 157 -10.28 -2.13 -8.68
CA LYS A 157 -11.50 -1.33 -8.87
C LYS A 157 -11.77 -0.39 -7.69
N ILE A 158 -11.67 -0.90 -6.46
CA ILE A 158 -11.93 -0.14 -5.24
C ILE A 158 -10.71 -0.30 -4.32
N LEU A 159 -10.20 0.81 -3.79
CA LEU A 159 -9.15 0.80 -2.78
C LEU A 159 -9.75 0.54 -1.40
N PHE A 160 -9.34 -0.55 -0.74
CA PHE A 160 -9.83 -0.90 0.59
C PHE A 160 -8.90 -0.32 1.66
N ILE A 161 -9.49 0.44 2.57
CA ILE A 161 -8.80 1.23 3.58
C ILE A 161 -9.32 0.83 4.97
N LEU A 162 -8.42 0.69 5.93
CA LEU A 162 -8.73 0.54 7.34
C LEU A 162 -8.47 1.86 8.07
N VAL A 163 -9.46 2.38 8.79
CA VAL A 163 -9.33 3.58 9.63
C VAL A 163 -9.49 3.17 11.09
N ASP A 164 -8.41 3.27 11.87
CA ASP A 164 -8.47 3.07 13.31
C ASP A 164 -9.07 4.30 14.00
N SER A 165 -10.19 4.10 14.67
CA SER A 165 -10.91 5.14 15.44
C SER A 165 -10.22 5.50 16.76
N ASN A 166 -9.21 4.75 17.18
CA ASN A 166 -8.39 5.08 18.35
C ASN A 166 -7.28 6.08 18.04
N LEU A 167 -6.89 6.22 16.78
CA LEU A 167 -5.88 7.19 16.37
C LEU A 167 -6.49 8.59 16.30
N LYS A 168 -5.95 9.52 17.10
CA LYS A 168 -6.39 10.92 17.11
C LYS A 168 -6.30 11.58 15.73
N SER A 169 -5.29 11.22 14.93
CA SER A 169 -5.14 11.71 13.56
C SER A 169 -6.32 11.38 12.64
N ASN A 170 -7.11 10.36 13.00
CA ASN A 170 -8.25 9.90 12.19
C ASN A 170 -9.58 10.52 12.63
N GLU A 171 -9.62 11.34 13.69
CA GLU A 171 -10.85 11.98 14.18
C GLU A 171 -11.53 12.85 13.09
N GLN A 172 -10.72 13.53 12.27
CA GLN A 172 -11.22 14.33 11.15
C GLN A 172 -11.85 13.44 10.07
N THR A 173 -11.23 12.32 9.73
CA THR A 173 -11.77 11.34 8.78
C THR A 173 -13.09 10.75 9.28
N VAL A 174 -13.19 10.37 10.56
CA VAL A 174 -14.44 9.86 11.15
C VAL A 174 -15.55 10.92 11.07
N SER A 175 -15.21 12.18 11.36
CA SER A 175 -16.15 13.30 11.33
C SER A 175 -16.58 13.68 9.91
N PHE A 176 -15.69 13.54 8.92
CA PHE A 176 -16.00 13.77 7.50
C PHE A 176 -17.17 12.89 7.04
N PHE A 177 -17.15 11.60 7.41
CA PHE A 177 -18.24 10.65 7.17
C PHE A 177 -19.41 10.79 8.16
N LYS A 178 -19.45 11.85 8.97
CA LYS A 178 -20.52 12.16 9.94
C LYS A 178 -20.79 11.03 10.96
N LEU A 179 -19.78 10.20 11.22
CA LEU A 179 -19.88 9.08 12.16
C LEU A 179 -19.46 9.49 13.57
N LYS A 180 -20.05 8.83 14.57
CA LYS A 180 -19.62 8.87 15.98
C LYS A 180 -18.96 7.55 16.35
N LYS A 181 -18.08 7.56 17.35
CA LYS A 181 -17.45 6.34 17.87
C LYS A 181 -18.46 5.26 18.30
N SER A 182 -19.62 5.68 18.82
CA SER A 182 -20.71 4.77 19.21
C SER A 182 -21.41 4.05 18.04
N GLN A 183 -21.16 4.48 16.80
CA GLN A 183 -21.73 3.89 15.58
C GLN A 183 -20.74 2.97 14.86
N LEU A 184 -19.56 2.74 15.44
CA LEU A 184 -18.53 1.89 14.84
C LEU A 184 -18.72 0.42 15.27
N PRO A 185 -18.41 -0.55 14.39
CA PRO A 185 -17.81 -0.39 13.06
C PRO A 185 -18.79 0.13 12.00
N ALA A 186 -18.24 0.84 11.02
CA ALA A 186 -18.99 1.31 9.85
C ALA A 186 -18.17 1.14 8.58
N LEU A 187 -18.86 0.97 7.45
CA LEU A 187 -18.31 1.15 6.12
C LEU A 187 -18.64 2.56 5.65
N ALA A 188 -17.69 3.19 4.97
CA ALA A 188 -17.93 4.38 4.19
C ALA A 188 -17.31 4.18 2.81
N ILE A 189 -18.07 4.46 1.76
CA ILE A 189 -17.56 4.46 0.39
C ILE A 189 -17.52 5.89 -0.12
N PHE A 190 -16.49 6.21 -0.90
CA PHE A 190 -16.20 7.56 -1.35
C PHE A 190 -15.67 7.52 -2.78
N HIS A 191 -16.21 8.36 -3.65
CA HIS A 191 -15.71 8.61 -4.99
C HIS A 191 -14.93 9.93 -5.00
N SER A 192 -13.63 9.85 -5.23
CA SER A 192 -12.72 11.00 -5.08
C SER A 192 -12.98 12.19 -6.02
N PRO A 193 -13.36 11.99 -7.30
CA PRO A 193 -13.56 13.09 -8.24
C PRO A 193 -14.72 14.05 -7.93
N ASP A 194 -15.84 13.54 -7.43
CA ASP A 194 -17.08 14.31 -7.19
C ASP A 194 -17.51 14.33 -5.71
N GLU A 195 -16.73 13.69 -4.85
CA GLU A 195 -16.96 13.56 -3.41
C GLU A 195 -18.28 12.85 -3.04
N GLU A 196 -18.87 12.09 -3.98
CA GLU A 196 -20.02 11.26 -3.68
C GLU A 196 -19.64 10.20 -2.62
N GLN A 197 -20.50 10.03 -1.63
CA GLN A 197 -20.24 9.13 -0.51
C GLN A 197 -21.51 8.51 0.03
N ASP A 198 -21.37 7.30 0.55
CA ASP A 198 -22.42 6.63 1.33
C ASP A 198 -21.79 5.98 2.57
N VAL A 199 -22.60 5.78 3.61
CA VAL A 199 -22.17 5.25 4.91
C VAL A 199 -23.14 4.18 5.40
N LEU A 200 -22.58 3.04 5.79
CA LEU A 200 -23.31 1.92 6.34
C LEU A 200 -22.76 1.54 7.71
N THR A 201 -23.56 1.78 8.76
CA THR A 201 -23.27 1.28 10.11
C THR A 201 -23.58 -0.21 10.20
N LEU A 202 -22.73 -0.99 10.84
CA LEU A 202 -22.84 -2.45 10.88
C LEU A 202 -22.67 -2.98 12.30
N ASP A 203 -23.50 -3.94 12.70
CA ASP A 203 -23.20 -4.74 13.90
C ASP A 203 -22.00 -5.67 13.64
N GLU A 204 -21.96 -6.26 12.45
CA GLU A 204 -20.92 -7.19 12.00
C GLU A 204 -20.62 -7.02 10.52
N VAL A 205 -19.34 -7.15 10.17
CA VAL A 205 -18.85 -7.18 8.79
C VAL A 205 -18.99 -8.61 8.27
N SER A 206 -19.56 -8.76 7.07
CA SER A 206 -19.53 -10.00 6.27
C SER A 206 -19.14 -9.66 4.84
N VAL A 207 -18.69 -10.66 4.08
CA VAL A 207 -18.29 -10.46 2.68
C VAL A 207 -19.47 -10.00 1.84
N GLU A 208 -20.64 -10.59 2.06
CA GLU A 208 -21.89 -10.28 1.37
C GLU A 208 -22.30 -8.83 1.61
N ARG A 209 -22.30 -8.38 2.88
CA ARG A 209 -22.66 -7.01 3.23
C ARG A 209 -21.74 -5.98 2.59
N VAL A 210 -20.43 -6.24 2.60
CA VAL A 210 -19.45 -5.35 1.94
C VAL A 210 -19.71 -5.31 0.45
N LYS A 211 -19.91 -6.47 -0.18
CA LYS A 211 -20.17 -6.58 -1.62
C LYS A 211 -21.46 -5.87 -2.02
N ASP A 212 -22.54 -6.08 -1.28
CA ASP A 212 -23.85 -5.49 -1.56
C ASP A 212 -23.78 -3.96 -1.43
N PHE A 213 -23.09 -3.46 -0.40
CA PHE A 213 -22.87 -2.03 -0.20
C PHE A 213 -22.08 -1.40 -1.36
N CYS A 214 -20.96 -2.01 -1.77
CA CYS A 214 -20.19 -1.53 -2.91
C CYS A 214 -21.02 -1.57 -4.21
N ASN A 215 -21.75 -2.64 -4.46
CA ASN A 215 -22.55 -2.78 -5.68
C ASN A 215 -23.75 -1.83 -5.71
N HIS A 216 -24.28 -1.43 -4.56
CA HIS A 216 -25.34 -0.43 -4.49
C HIS A 216 -24.82 0.95 -4.90
N PHE A 217 -23.64 1.33 -4.40
CA PHE A 217 -23.01 2.61 -4.73
C PHE A 217 -22.56 2.72 -6.20
N LEU A 218 -22.21 1.59 -6.83
CA LEU A 218 -21.75 1.53 -8.22
C LEU A 218 -22.88 1.59 -9.28
N GLN A 219 -24.15 1.61 -8.86
CA GLN A 219 -25.32 1.65 -9.76
C GLN A 219 -25.67 3.07 -10.16
#